data_AF-A0A8J3Y9X8-F1
#
_entry.id   AF-A0A8J3Y9X8-F1
#
_cell.length_a   1.000
_cell.length_b   1.000
_cell.length_c   1.000
_cell.angle_alpha   90.00
_cell.angle_beta   90.00
_cell.angle_gamma   90.00
#
_symmetry.space_group_name_H-M   'P 1'
#
loop_
_entity.id
_entity.type
_entity.pdbx_description
1 polymer ?
#
loop_
_entity_poly.entity_id
_entity_poly.type
_entity_poly.pdbx_seq_one_letter_code
_entity_poly.pdbx_strand_id
1 'polypeptide(L)'
;MLALLLAAGSAVLSWRAADRAGDAVARLDALAAATAAPPPAPTEAAPAPTGPPAEPPADLPAEPTDPALDPDAQPTLNAQTRYAVKYTAETLRIPSACSDTVYVDLDEPRVQVPSGTAEIRYYDPCGIRSGTLAMSEGVRGSEVESEAVTPTECADQIRTRPLSTAEHPVRRGQVYCLTTSLDAARSAATTWKMVLLVVSATAQDGTITLQASAWDIPG
;
A
#
# COMPACT_ATOMS: atom_id res chain seq x y z
N MET A 1 -31.57 41.41 -9.21
CA MET A 1 -31.82 40.28 -8.27
C MET A 1 -30.81 39.14 -8.39
N LEU A 2 -30.27 38.81 -9.57
CA LEU A 2 -29.33 37.70 -9.74
C LEU A 2 -27.98 37.87 -8.98
N ALA A 3 -27.54 39.11 -8.75
CA ALA A 3 -26.30 39.40 -8.02
C ALA A 3 -26.39 39.15 -6.49
N LEU A 4 -27.59 39.21 -5.89
CA LEU A 4 -27.76 38.94 -4.45
C LEU A 4 -27.74 37.44 -4.12
N LEU A 5 -28.07 36.58 -5.07
CA LEU A 5 -28.07 35.12 -4.88
C LEU A 5 -26.65 34.52 -4.87
N LEU A 6 -25.70 35.14 -5.58
CA LEU A 6 -24.30 34.70 -5.60
C LEU A 6 -23.54 35.02 -4.30
N ALA A 7 -23.90 36.11 -3.60
CA ALA A 7 -23.27 36.45 -2.32
C ALA A 7 -23.65 35.48 -1.19
N ALA A 8 -24.91 35.01 -1.15
CA ALA A 8 -25.39 34.11 -0.11
C ALA A 8 -24.73 32.70 -0.16
N GLY A 9 -24.33 32.22 -1.34
CA GLY A 9 -23.68 30.92 -1.49
C GLY A 9 -22.27 30.84 -0.86
N SER A 10 -21.53 31.96 -0.84
CA SER A 10 -20.17 32.01 -0.29
C SER A 10 -20.09 31.99 1.25
N ALA A 11 -21.16 32.42 1.93
CA ALA A 11 -21.26 32.37 3.39
C ALA A 11 -21.52 30.94 3.92
N VAL A 12 -22.21 30.10 3.15
CA VAL A 12 -22.52 28.71 3.55
C VAL A 12 -21.28 27.81 3.44
N LEU A 13 -20.42 28.04 2.44
CA LEU A 13 -19.17 27.28 2.26
C LEU A 13 -18.11 27.62 3.32
N SER A 14 -18.10 28.86 3.83
CA SER A 14 -17.16 29.28 4.88
C SER A 14 -17.51 28.71 6.26
N TRP A 15 -18.79 28.45 6.55
CA TRP A 15 -19.21 27.77 7.79
C TRP A 15 -18.80 26.30 7.84
N ARG A 16 -18.90 25.55 6.73
CA ARG A 16 -18.49 24.13 6.65
C ARG A 16 -16.98 23.93 6.86
N ALA A 17 -16.16 24.94 6.58
CA ALA A 17 -14.72 24.89 6.81
C ALA A 17 -14.35 25.07 8.29
N ALA A 18 -15.13 25.88 9.04
CA ALA A 18 -14.92 26.09 10.47
C ALA A 18 -15.26 24.84 11.31
N ASP A 19 -16.32 24.10 10.95
CA ASP A 19 -16.72 22.88 11.66
C ASP A 19 -15.64 21.79 11.57
N ARG A 20 -14.97 21.65 10.40
CA ARG A 20 -13.91 20.64 10.23
C ARG A 20 -12.63 20.96 11.02
N ALA A 21 -12.38 22.22 11.34
CA ALA A 21 -11.24 22.61 12.16
C ALA A 21 -11.46 22.22 13.64
N GLY A 22 -12.70 22.29 14.14
CA GLY A 22 -13.05 21.88 15.50
C GLY A 22 -12.87 20.37 15.75
N ASP A 23 -13.30 19.54 14.79
CA ASP A 23 -13.16 18.07 14.88
C ASP A 23 -11.69 17.61 14.95
N ALA A 24 -10.78 18.32 14.27
CA ALA A 24 -9.36 18.01 14.31
C ALA A 24 -8.75 18.29 15.69
N VAL A 25 -9.12 19.41 16.33
CA VAL A 25 -8.65 19.77 17.68
C VAL A 25 -9.19 18.80 18.72
N ALA A 26 -10.47 18.42 18.64
CA ALA A 26 -11.07 17.45 19.56
C ALA A 26 -10.40 16.06 19.50
N ARG A 27 -9.94 15.63 18.33
CA ARG A 27 -9.18 14.37 18.18
C ARG A 27 -7.77 14.46 18.78
N LEU A 28 -7.13 15.62 18.71
CA LEU A 28 -5.82 15.83 19.34
C LEU A 28 -5.93 15.81 20.87
N ASP A 29 -6.96 16.44 21.44
CA ASP A 29 -7.22 16.37 22.89
C ASP A 29 -7.56 14.94 23.36
N ALA A 30 -8.31 14.17 22.56
CA ALA A 30 -8.59 12.77 22.87
C ALA A 30 -7.34 11.89 22.86
N LEU A 31 -6.39 12.14 21.95
CA LEU A 31 -5.10 11.45 21.91
C LEU A 31 -4.17 11.86 23.07
N ALA A 32 -4.21 13.13 23.47
CA ALA A 32 -3.50 13.62 24.64
C ALA A 32 -4.06 13.02 25.95
N ALA A 33 -5.38 12.81 26.04
CA ALA A 33 -6.00 12.13 27.18
C ALA A 33 -5.66 10.62 27.23
N ALA A 34 -5.54 9.96 26.07
CA ALA A 34 -5.20 8.54 26.00
C ALA A 34 -3.75 8.23 26.39
N THR A 35 -2.84 9.21 26.26
CA THR A 35 -1.42 9.07 26.64
C THR A 35 -1.15 9.32 28.13
N ALA A 36 -2.15 9.76 28.90
CA ALA A 36 -2.04 10.01 30.34
C ALA A 36 -2.47 8.82 31.21
N ALA A 37 -2.85 7.67 30.63
CA ALA A 37 -3.23 6.50 31.39
C ALA A 37 -1.99 5.79 31.97
N PRO A 38 -1.87 5.62 33.29
CA PRO A 38 -0.74 4.92 33.90
C PRO A 38 -0.76 3.42 33.54
N PRO A 39 0.42 2.79 33.36
CA PRO A 39 0.51 1.38 33.00
C PRO A 39 -0.03 0.47 34.13
N PRO A 40 -0.69 -0.66 33.79
CA PRO A 40 -1.07 -1.64 34.79
C PRO A 40 0.18 -2.27 35.43
N ALA A 41 0.13 -2.42 36.75
CA ALA A 41 1.21 -3.01 37.55
C ALA A 41 1.44 -4.50 37.19
N PRO A 42 2.68 -5.01 37.29
CA PRO A 42 2.97 -6.42 37.09
C PRO A 42 2.41 -7.27 38.23
N THR A 43 1.60 -8.28 37.89
CA THR A 43 1.12 -9.29 38.83
C THR A 43 2.26 -10.22 39.23
N GLU A 44 2.50 -10.26 40.53
CA GLU A 44 3.45 -11.07 41.28
C GLU A 44 3.15 -12.58 41.14
N ALA A 45 4.20 -13.38 40.92
CA ALA A 45 4.13 -14.83 40.76
C ALA A 45 3.94 -15.52 42.12
N ALA A 46 2.95 -16.42 42.20
CA ALA A 46 2.71 -17.28 43.36
C ALA A 46 3.47 -18.63 43.23
N PRO A 47 3.85 -19.26 44.36
CA PRO A 47 4.88 -20.30 44.41
C PRO A 47 4.40 -21.72 44.05
N ALA A 48 5.37 -22.54 43.65
CA ALA A 48 5.21 -23.93 43.26
C ALA A 48 4.81 -24.86 44.43
N PRO A 49 3.90 -25.83 44.23
CA PRO A 49 3.71 -26.94 45.15
C PRO A 49 4.68 -28.09 44.81
N THR A 50 5.42 -28.53 45.82
CA THR A 50 6.20 -29.77 45.83
C THR A 50 5.28 -30.95 46.15
N GLY A 51 5.34 -32.01 45.34
CA GLY A 51 4.60 -33.27 45.55
C GLY A 51 5.23 -34.44 44.78
N PRO A 52 4.98 -35.71 45.19
CA PRO A 52 5.97 -36.81 45.27
C PRO A 52 6.12 -37.68 43.99
N PRO A 53 7.00 -38.72 43.98
CA PRO A 53 7.59 -39.28 42.76
C PRO A 53 6.80 -40.41 42.08
N ALA A 54 6.99 -40.43 40.74
CA ALA A 54 7.06 -41.54 39.79
C ALA A 54 5.90 -42.55 39.64
N GLU A 55 5.30 -42.53 38.45
CA GLU A 55 4.78 -43.73 37.77
C GLU A 55 4.99 -43.55 36.24
N PRO A 56 5.51 -44.55 35.49
CA PRO A 56 5.84 -44.40 34.08
C PRO A 56 4.63 -44.70 33.18
N PRO A 57 4.23 -43.82 32.25
CA PRO A 57 3.30 -44.19 31.20
C PRO A 57 4.01 -44.48 29.87
N ALA A 58 3.42 -45.45 29.19
CA ALA A 58 3.69 -46.01 27.87
C ALA A 58 3.98 -45.00 26.75
N ASP A 59 4.63 -45.54 25.70
CA ASP A 59 4.84 -44.99 24.35
C ASP A 59 3.91 -43.82 23.98
N LEU A 60 4.49 -42.63 23.89
CA LEU A 60 3.85 -41.49 23.27
C LEU A 60 3.83 -41.68 21.74
N PRO A 61 2.69 -41.50 21.07
CA PRO A 61 2.67 -41.32 19.62
C PRO A 61 3.58 -40.15 19.26
N ALA A 62 4.34 -40.28 18.17
CA ALA A 62 5.20 -39.23 17.64
C ALA A 62 4.46 -37.89 17.62
N GLU A 63 5.09 -36.85 18.19
CA GLU A 63 4.63 -35.47 18.07
C GLU A 63 4.38 -35.17 16.57
N PRO A 64 3.28 -34.49 16.22
CA PRO A 64 3.11 -33.96 14.89
C PRO A 64 4.30 -33.04 14.62
N THR A 65 5.20 -33.46 13.73
CA THR A 65 6.23 -32.58 13.20
C THR A 65 5.50 -31.39 12.61
N ASP A 66 5.59 -30.24 13.27
CA ASP A 66 5.13 -28.95 12.74
C ASP A 66 5.74 -28.85 11.33
N PRO A 67 4.94 -28.71 10.25
CA PRO A 67 5.49 -28.62 8.92
C PRO A 67 6.46 -27.45 8.91
N ALA A 68 7.73 -27.74 8.64
CA ALA A 68 8.76 -26.73 8.53
C ALA A 68 8.25 -25.62 7.62
N LEU A 69 8.13 -24.41 8.16
CA LEU A 69 7.77 -23.23 7.38
C LEU A 69 8.82 -23.10 6.28
N ASP A 70 8.38 -23.31 5.03
CA ASP A 70 9.21 -23.09 3.86
C ASP A 70 9.61 -21.61 3.83
N PRO A 71 10.90 -21.28 4.00
CA PRO A 71 11.35 -19.89 4.01
C PRO A 71 11.14 -19.20 2.65
N ASP A 72 10.96 -19.99 1.59
CA ASP A 72 10.73 -19.52 0.23
C ASP A 72 9.25 -19.33 -0.08
N ALA A 73 8.33 -19.79 0.78
CA ALA A 73 6.90 -19.57 0.59
C ALA A 73 6.56 -18.06 0.58
N GLN A 74 5.69 -17.65 -0.34
CA GLN A 74 5.19 -16.28 -0.36
C GLN A 74 4.36 -16.01 0.91
N PRO A 75 4.64 -14.94 1.68
CA PRO A 75 3.85 -14.60 2.85
C PRO A 75 2.38 -14.39 2.48
N THR A 76 1.47 -15.01 3.22
CA THR A 76 0.03 -14.79 3.03
C THR A 76 -0.37 -13.47 3.67
N LEU A 77 -0.84 -12.52 2.85
CA LEU A 77 -1.34 -11.23 3.31
C LEU A 77 -2.78 -11.37 3.83
N ASN A 78 -3.04 -10.90 5.05
CA ASN A 78 -4.34 -11.00 5.71
C ASN A 78 -4.60 -9.77 6.59
N ALA A 79 -5.73 -9.75 7.28
CA ALA A 79 -6.15 -8.63 8.14
C ALA A 79 -5.20 -8.37 9.33
N GLN A 80 -4.37 -9.35 9.69
CA GLN A 80 -3.40 -9.27 10.78
C GLN A 80 -2.03 -8.76 10.30
N THR A 81 -1.77 -8.75 8.98
CA THR A 81 -0.54 -8.21 8.39
C THR A 81 -0.33 -6.77 8.84
N ARG A 82 0.88 -6.47 9.36
CA ARG A 82 1.25 -5.15 9.84
C ARG A 82 2.12 -4.46 8.79
N TYR A 83 1.52 -3.54 8.05
CA TYR A 83 2.20 -2.74 7.04
C TYR A 83 2.89 -1.52 7.68
N ALA A 84 4.14 -1.25 7.30
CA ALA A 84 4.88 -0.07 7.76
C ALA A 84 4.98 0.96 6.62
N VAL A 85 4.70 2.23 6.88
CA VAL A 85 4.77 3.28 5.84
C VAL A 85 6.22 3.42 5.36
N LYS A 86 6.43 3.34 4.04
CA LYS A 86 7.74 3.55 3.40
C LYS A 86 7.87 4.95 2.80
N TYR A 87 6.88 5.38 2.03
CA TYR A 87 6.76 6.73 1.49
C TYR A 87 5.28 7.07 1.21
N THR A 88 4.95 8.36 1.10
CA THR A 88 3.55 8.81 0.94
C THR A 88 3.46 9.88 -0.13
N ALA A 89 2.56 9.66 -1.10
CA ALA A 89 2.22 10.58 -2.19
C ALA A 89 3.43 11.15 -2.95
N GLU A 90 4.46 10.34 -3.16
CA GLU A 90 5.64 10.70 -3.94
C GLU A 90 5.25 10.92 -5.39
N THR A 91 5.66 12.07 -5.94
CA THR A 91 5.26 12.47 -7.30
C THR A 91 6.28 12.00 -8.32
N LEU A 92 5.83 11.16 -9.25
CA LEU A 92 6.63 10.63 -10.35
C LEU A 92 6.16 11.24 -11.66
N ARG A 93 6.95 12.16 -12.21
CA ARG A 93 6.71 12.71 -13.55
C ARG A 93 7.42 11.83 -14.57
N ILE A 94 6.66 11.12 -15.38
CA ILE A 94 7.18 10.28 -16.47
C ILE A 94 7.20 11.15 -17.72
N PRO A 95 8.38 11.67 -18.13
CA PRO A 95 8.47 12.31 -19.43
C PRO A 95 8.22 11.25 -20.49
N SER A 96 7.59 11.64 -21.58
CA SER A 96 7.38 10.74 -22.69
C SER A 96 7.89 11.40 -23.97
N ALA A 97 8.59 10.62 -24.79
CA ALA A 97 8.74 10.90 -26.19
C ALA A 97 7.89 9.90 -26.99
N CYS A 98 7.51 10.29 -28.20
CA CYS A 98 6.77 9.42 -29.10
C CYS A 98 7.49 8.07 -29.29
N SER A 99 6.75 6.95 -29.09
CA SER A 99 7.22 5.56 -29.18
C SER A 99 8.27 5.19 -28.13
N ASP A 100 8.43 5.97 -27.07
CA ASP A 100 9.37 5.69 -26.00
C ASP A 100 8.76 4.76 -24.94
N THR A 101 9.64 4.01 -24.26
CA THR A 101 9.28 3.18 -23.10
C THR A 101 10.05 3.68 -21.89
N VAL A 102 9.32 4.09 -20.85
CA VAL A 102 9.91 4.53 -19.60
C VAL A 102 9.61 3.53 -18.50
N TYR A 103 10.66 3.06 -17.85
CA TYR A 103 10.58 2.16 -16.71
C TYR A 103 10.57 2.95 -15.40
N VAL A 104 9.83 2.45 -14.42
CA VAL A 104 9.61 3.10 -13.13
C VAL A 104 9.85 2.08 -12.02
N ASP A 105 10.71 2.47 -11.09
CA ASP A 105 10.98 1.79 -9.84
C ASP A 105 10.00 2.31 -8.78
N LEU A 106 9.29 1.38 -8.13
CA LEU A 106 8.36 1.63 -7.03
C LEU A 106 8.91 1.12 -5.70
N ASP A 107 10.04 0.42 -5.67
CA ASP A 107 10.75 0.14 -4.42
C ASP A 107 11.46 1.41 -3.91
N GLU A 108 12.04 2.18 -4.84
CA GLU A 108 12.50 3.55 -4.67
C GLU A 108 11.83 4.41 -5.75
N PRO A 109 10.93 5.36 -5.40
CA PRO A 109 10.07 6.05 -6.36
C PRO A 109 10.91 6.87 -7.36
N ARG A 110 11.26 6.26 -8.49
CA ARG A 110 12.16 6.82 -9.52
C ARG A 110 11.67 6.45 -10.91
N VAL A 111 11.90 7.37 -11.86
CA VAL A 111 11.56 7.20 -13.28
C VAL A 111 12.84 7.05 -14.11
N GLN A 112 12.72 6.49 -15.32
CA GLN A 112 13.85 6.26 -16.24
C GLN A 112 14.95 5.37 -15.64
N VAL A 113 14.53 4.35 -14.90
CA VAL A 113 15.44 3.32 -14.39
C VAL A 113 15.69 2.23 -15.44
N PRO A 114 16.71 1.36 -15.27
CA PRO A 114 16.83 0.15 -16.07
C PRO A 114 15.63 -0.80 -15.88
N SER A 115 15.28 -1.56 -16.91
CA SER A 115 14.12 -2.47 -16.85
C SER A 115 14.20 -3.56 -15.78
N GLY A 116 15.41 -3.95 -15.37
CA GLY A 116 15.63 -5.01 -14.38
C GLY A 116 15.35 -4.59 -12.93
N THR A 117 15.12 -3.31 -12.67
CA THR A 117 14.82 -2.76 -11.34
C THR A 117 13.49 -2.02 -11.32
N ALA A 118 12.62 -2.30 -12.28
CA ALA A 118 11.39 -1.54 -12.49
C ALA A 118 10.17 -2.44 -12.27
N GLU A 119 9.18 -1.92 -11.55
CA GLU A 119 7.93 -2.63 -11.29
C GLU A 119 6.89 -2.39 -12.38
N ILE A 120 6.96 -1.23 -13.03
CA ILE A 120 6.08 -0.88 -14.15
C ILE A 120 6.87 -0.27 -15.30
N ARG A 121 6.33 -0.43 -16.51
CA ARG A 121 6.75 0.30 -17.70
C ARG A 121 5.59 1.08 -18.28
N TYR A 122 5.88 2.28 -18.75
CA TYR A 122 4.97 3.14 -19.50
C TYR A 122 5.39 3.20 -20.96
N TYR A 123 4.44 3.07 -21.88
CA TYR A 123 4.67 3.22 -23.32
C TYR A 123 3.73 4.27 -23.90
N ASP A 124 4.27 5.19 -24.71
CA ASP A 124 3.49 6.22 -25.41
C ASP A 124 3.43 5.96 -26.92
N PRO A 125 2.24 5.68 -27.47
CA PRO A 125 2.03 5.42 -28.89
C PRO A 125 1.93 6.71 -29.73
N CYS A 126 2.66 7.76 -29.35
CA CYS A 126 2.73 9.04 -30.07
C CYS A 126 1.37 9.75 -30.21
N GLY A 127 0.52 9.66 -29.19
CA GLY A 127 -0.82 10.27 -29.22
C GLY A 127 -1.81 9.61 -30.19
N ILE A 128 -1.49 8.49 -30.84
CA ILE A 128 -2.44 7.71 -31.66
C ILE A 128 -3.56 7.13 -30.77
N ARG A 129 -3.22 6.79 -29.52
CA ARG A 129 -4.13 6.31 -28.48
C ARG A 129 -3.56 6.71 -27.11
N SER A 130 -4.28 6.42 -26.03
CA SER A 130 -3.74 6.59 -24.68
C SER A 130 -2.46 5.78 -24.50
N GLY A 131 -1.48 6.36 -23.79
CA GLY A 131 -0.33 5.61 -23.31
C GLY A 131 -0.75 4.40 -22.47
N THR A 132 0.10 3.40 -22.37
CA THR A 132 -0.19 2.16 -21.66
C THR A 132 0.80 1.91 -20.52
N LEU A 133 0.31 1.34 -19.43
CA LEU A 133 1.12 0.81 -18.34
C LEU A 133 1.11 -0.72 -18.41
N ALA A 134 2.26 -1.34 -18.18
CA ALA A 134 2.37 -2.77 -17.98
C ALA A 134 3.21 -3.06 -16.74
N MET A 135 2.80 -4.07 -15.97
CA MET A 135 3.52 -4.55 -14.80
C MET A 135 4.68 -5.45 -15.24
N SER A 136 5.81 -5.34 -14.54
CA SER A 136 6.94 -6.24 -14.71
C SER A 136 6.66 -7.63 -14.13
N GLU A 137 7.55 -8.57 -14.39
CA GLU A 137 7.47 -9.92 -13.82
C GLU A 137 7.51 -9.87 -12.28
N GLY A 138 6.73 -10.74 -11.63
CA GLY A 138 6.60 -10.80 -10.18
C GLY A 138 5.75 -9.70 -9.55
N VAL A 139 5.42 -8.64 -10.29
CA VAL A 139 4.51 -7.57 -9.85
C VAL A 139 3.07 -8.00 -10.05
N ARG A 140 2.24 -7.83 -9.02
CA ARG A 140 0.81 -8.14 -9.04
C ARG A 140 0.03 -6.87 -8.78
N GLY A 141 -1.16 -6.75 -9.36
CA GLY A 141 -1.94 -5.53 -9.22
C GLY A 141 -3.45 -5.73 -9.28
N SER A 142 -4.19 -4.68 -8.92
CA SER A 142 -5.63 -4.52 -9.09
C SER A 142 -5.95 -3.04 -9.36
N GLU A 143 -6.96 -2.75 -10.18
CA GLU A 143 -7.50 -1.40 -10.33
C GLU A 143 -8.58 -1.18 -9.26
N VAL A 144 -8.55 -0.04 -8.58
CA VAL A 144 -9.49 0.33 -7.52
C VAL A 144 -10.10 1.70 -7.79
N GLU A 145 -11.22 2.00 -7.15
CA GLU A 145 -11.99 3.22 -7.42
C GLU A 145 -11.64 4.39 -6.48
N SER A 146 -10.77 4.17 -5.49
CA SER A 146 -10.51 5.14 -4.42
C SER A 146 -9.03 5.24 -4.08
N GLU A 147 -8.55 6.48 -3.94
CA GLU A 147 -7.21 6.82 -3.43
C GLU A 147 -7.08 6.65 -1.90
N ALA A 148 -8.19 6.42 -1.20
CA ALA A 148 -8.23 6.24 0.26
C ALA A 148 -8.15 4.77 0.69
N VAL A 149 -7.89 3.85 -0.25
CA VAL A 149 -7.76 2.42 0.04
C VAL A 149 -6.54 2.16 0.94
N THR A 150 -6.74 1.30 1.94
CA THR A 150 -5.68 0.84 2.86
C THR A 150 -4.83 -0.26 2.23
N PRO A 151 -3.59 -0.49 2.72
CA PRO A 151 -2.75 -1.59 2.19
C PRO A 151 -3.39 -2.98 2.36
N THR A 152 -4.18 -3.20 3.42
CA THR A 152 -4.94 -4.45 3.60
C THR A 152 -6.02 -4.60 2.54
N GLU A 153 -6.80 -3.55 2.27
CA GLU A 153 -7.79 -3.58 1.19
C GLU A 153 -7.13 -3.77 -0.18
N CYS A 154 -5.95 -3.16 -0.42
CA CYS A 154 -5.18 -3.41 -1.62
C CYS A 154 -4.81 -4.89 -1.78
N ALA A 155 -4.32 -5.54 -0.72
CA ALA A 155 -4.01 -6.97 -0.76
C ALA A 155 -5.24 -7.82 -1.14
N ASP A 156 -6.41 -7.49 -0.59
CA ASP A 156 -7.67 -8.17 -0.91
C ASP A 156 -8.11 -7.93 -2.36
N GLN A 157 -7.97 -6.71 -2.88
CA GLN A 157 -8.31 -6.40 -4.28
C GLN A 157 -7.37 -7.14 -5.24
N ILE A 158 -6.06 -7.18 -4.97
CA ILE A 158 -5.08 -7.94 -5.79
C ILE A 158 -5.41 -9.43 -5.79
N ARG A 159 -5.85 -9.98 -4.65
CA ARG A 159 -6.22 -11.40 -4.54
C ARG A 159 -7.52 -11.72 -5.29
N THR A 160 -8.52 -10.84 -5.21
CA THR A 160 -9.88 -11.13 -5.72
C THR A 160 -10.14 -10.63 -7.13
N ARG A 161 -9.42 -9.59 -7.57
CA ARG A 161 -9.56 -8.93 -8.87
C ARG A 161 -8.19 -8.60 -9.46
N PRO A 162 -7.35 -9.62 -9.74
CA PRO A 162 -6.02 -9.38 -10.28
C PRO A 162 -6.10 -8.73 -11.66
N LEU A 163 -5.25 -7.73 -11.89
CA LEU A 163 -4.97 -7.23 -13.23
C LEU A 163 -4.20 -8.28 -14.01
N SER A 164 -4.47 -8.35 -15.31
CA SER A 164 -3.64 -9.13 -16.22
C SER A 164 -2.27 -8.47 -16.38
N THR A 165 -1.27 -9.23 -16.81
CA THR A 165 0.07 -8.73 -17.14
C THR A 165 0.12 -7.99 -18.49
N ALA A 166 -1.03 -7.84 -19.16
CA ALA A 166 -1.14 -7.11 -20.41
C ALA A 166 -0.99 -5.59 -20.21
N GLU A 167 -0.90 -4.86 -21.30
CA GLU A 167 -0.90 -3.41 -21.31
C GLU A 167 -2.28 -2.83 -20.95
N HIS A 168 -2.30 -1.89 -20.01
CA HIS A 168 -3.50 -1.19 -19.54
C HIS A 168 -3.46 0.28 -19.98
N PRO A 169 -4.52 0.80 -20.62
CA PRO A 169 -4.57 2.20 -21.04
C PRO A 169 -4.59 3.14 -19.82
N VAL A 170 -3.74 4.16 -19.86
CA VAL A 170 -3.61 5.17 -18.81
C VAL A 170 -4.66 6.26 -18.98
N ARG A 171 -5.36 6.57 -17.89
CA ARG A 171 -6.33 7.65 -17.78
C ARG A 171 -6.15 8.36 -16.44
N ARG A 172 -6.29 9.69 -16.46
CA ARG A 172 -6.32 10.49 -15.22
C ARG A 172 -7.39 9.97 -14.27
N GLY A 173 -7.04 9.88 -13.00
CA GLY A 173 -7.91 9.41 -11.91
C GLY A 173 -7.94 7.90 -11.73
N GLN A 174 -7.20 7.12 -12.54
CA GLN A 174 -7.03 5.70 -12.27
C GLN A 174 -6.17 5.47 -11.03
N VAL A 175 -6.57 4.47 -10.25
CA VAL A 175 -5.88 4.08 -9.03
C VAL A 175 -5.58 2.58 -9.08
N TYR A 176 -4.35 2.23 -8.77
CA TYR A 176 -3.86 0.86 -8.78
C TYR A 176 -3.32 0.49 -7.41
N CYS A 177 -3.72 -0.67 -6.93
CA CYS A 177 -3.03 -1.38 -5.86
C CYS A 177 -2.04 -2.34 -6.50
N LEU A 178 -0.77 -2.29 -6.11
CA LEU A 178 0.30 -3.14 -6.63
C LEU A 178 1.09 -3.77 -5.48
N THR A 179 1.62 -4.97 -5.68
CA THR A 179 2.74 -5.48 -4.89
C THR A 179 4.00 -5.52 -5.74
N THR A 180 5.14 -5.09 -5.20
CA THR A 180 6.44 -5.20 -5.88
C THR A 180 6.87 -6.67 -5.98
N SER A 181 7.96 -6.98 -6.67
CA SER A 181 8.40 -8.37 -6.84
C SER A 181 9.04 -8.90 -5.55
N LEU A 182 8.46 -9.96 -4.97
CA LEU A 182 9.01 -10.62 -3.78
C LEU A 182 10.39 -11.24 -4.07
N ASP A 183 10.56 -11.86 -5.24
CA ASP A 183 11.82 -12.49 -5.61
C ASP A 183 12.94 -11.46 -5.82
N ALA A 184 12.60 -10.31 -6.42
CA ALA A 184 13.53 -9.19 -6.54
C ALA A 184 13.90 -8.64 -5.16
N ALA A 185 12.92 -8.47 -4.27
CA ALA A 185 13.14 -7.98 -2.91
C ALA A 185 14.09 -8.91 -2.12
N ARG A 186 13.85 -10.23 -2.18
CA ARG A 186 14.74 -11.24 -1.58
C ARG A 186 16.15 -11.18 -2.16
N SER A 187 16.27 -11.14 -3.49
CA SER A 187 17.56 -11.12 -4.19
C SER A 187 18.38 -9.85 -3.88
N ALA A 188 17.72 -8.71 -3.70
CA ALA A 188 18.35 -7.43 -3.38
C ALA A 188 18.49 -7.18 -1.87
N ALA A 189 18.03 -8.10 -1.01
CA ALA A 189 17.92 -7.90 0.43
C ALA A 189 17.15 -6.62 0.81
N THR A 190 16.07 -6.32 0.07
CA THR A 190 15.15 -5.21 0.33
C THR A 190 13.78 -5.73 0.77
N THR A 191 12.94 -4.84 1.27
CA THR A 191 11.58 -5.20 1.73
C THR A 191 10.60 -5.25 0.57
N TRP A 192 9.79 -6.29 0.51
CA TRP A 192 8.64 -6.40 -0.39
C TRP A 192 7.60 -5.31 -0.05
N LYS A 193 6.98 -4.66 -1.05
CA LYS A 193 6.10 -3.51 -0.80
C LYS A 193 4.71 -3.67 -1.39
N MET A 194 3.74 -3.08 -0.69
CA MET A 194 2.41 -2.75 -1.19
C MET A 194 2.44 -1.30 -1.65
N VAL A 195 1.94 -1.02 -2.85
CA VAL A 195 1.97 0.31 -3.47
C VAL A 195 0.57 0.71 -3.91
N LEU A 196 0.15 1.92 -3.54
CA LEU A 196 -1.01 2.60 -4.10
C LEU A 196 -0.51 3.63 -5.12
N LEU A 197 -0.87 3.44 -6.38
CA LEU A 197 -0.41 4.26 -7.50
C LEU A 197 -1.59 4.99 -8.14
N VAL A 198 -1.52 6.31 -8.22
CA VAL A 198 -2.58 7.16 -8.75
C VAL A 198 -2.09 7.88 -10.01
N VAL A 199 -2.84 7.80 -11.09
CA VAL A 199 -2.59 8.60 -12.29
C VAL A 199 -3.17 10.01 -12.10
N SER A 200 -2.40 10.90 -11.49
CA SER A 200 -2.87 12.25 -11.13
C SER A 200 -3.04 13.21 -12.33
N ALA A 201 -2.23 13.03 -13.39
CA ALA A 201 -2.32 13.85 -14.60
C ALA A 201 -1.82 13.12 -15.85
N THR A 202 -2.40 13.48 -17.00
CA THR A 202 -1.98 13.08 -18.35
C THR A 202 -1.93 14.34 -19.22
N ALA A 203 -0.79 14.65 -19.78
CA ALA A 203 -0.60 15.80 -20.66
C ALA A 203 -0.76 15.41 -22.14
N GLN A 204 -0.94 16.41 -23.01
CA GLN A 204 -1.11 16.20 -24.45
C GLN A 204 0.17 15.72 -25.14
N ASP A 205 1.33 15.98 -24.54
CA ASP A 205 2.64 15.55 -25.02
C ASP A 205 2.98 14.10 -24.62
N GLY A 206 2.03 13.37 -24.04
CA GLY A 206 2.22 12.00 -23.57
C GLY A 206 2.86 11.90 -22.19
N THR A 207 3.30 13.02 -21.58
CA THR A 207 3.79 13.03 -20.20
C THR A 207 2.66 12.61 -19.25
N ILE A 208 2.95 11.71 -18.32
CA ILE A 208 2.03 11.39 -17.23
C ILE A 208 2.65 11.71 -15.87
N THR A 209 1.80 12.04 -14.90
CA THR A 209 2.21 12.24 -13.51
C THR A 209 1.51 11.22 -12.63
N LEU A 210 2.31 10.41 -11.94
CA LEU A 210 1.85 9.45 -10.97
C LEU A 210 2.06 10.01 -9.56
N GLN A 211 1.20 9.63 -8.63
CA GLN A 211 1.46 9.72 -7.20
C GLN A 211 1.54 8.31 -6.64
N ALA A 212 2.59 8.00 -5.90
CA ALA A 212 2.80 6.70 -5.31
C ALA A 212 2.86 6.82 -3.78
N SER A 213 2.14 5.94 -3.09
CA SER A 213 2.34 5.68 -1.66
C SER A 213 2.70 4.22 -1.49
N ALA A 214 3.61 3.90 -0.58
CA ALA A 214 4.01 2.52 -0.35
C ALA A 214 4.13 2.18 1.13
N TRP A 215 3.89 0.90 1.39
CA TRP A 215 4.09 0.28 2.68
C TRP A 215 4.94 -0.97 2.53
N ASP A 216 5.90 -1.11 3.43
CA ASP A 216 6.66 -2.33 3.60
C ASP A 216 5.73 -3.46 4.08
N ILE A 217 5.81 -4.58 3.38
CA ILE A 217 5.13 -5.82 3.71
C ILE A 217 6.08 -6.63 4.60
N PRO A 218 5.62 -7.12 5.77
CA PRO A 218 6.46 -7.96 6.61
C PRO A 218 6.81 -9.26 5.88
N GLY A 219 8.09 -9.63 5.94
CA GLY A 219 8.66 -10.83 5.32
C GLY A 219 9.71 -11.46 6.22
#